data_AF-F8P0H7-F1
#
_entry.id   AF-F8P0H7-F1
#
_cell.length_a   1.000
_cell.length_b   1.000
_cell.length_c   1.000
_cell.angle_alpha   90.00
_cell.angle_beta   90.00
_cell.angle_gamma   90.00
#
_symmetry.space_group_name_H-M   'P 1'
#
loop_
_entity.id
_entity.type
_entity.pdbx_description
1 polymer ?
#
loop_
_entity_poly.entity_id
_entity_poly.type
_entity_poly.pdbx_seq_one_letter_code
_entity_poly.pdbx_strand_id
1 'polypeptide(L)'
;MDSDRKSAVSSFYGGRRSSVDALNNDYSSPLPHYAPQPAQSRPRVDSSSSFYADRQSRFNNDTINGNSAGYNHMSFLDAGRIEPVKGGRDEEEEARRNDEAWDVYADFNNAGPRYSTAFGLGHTDAGYQQLPPPPSIPQAKTDDASSTRTPVELVTVPALGPEWNLSEMKDMTQAGKREKKYDKRRAFWKAWNRGDTGLCGKWFTKKFLVFFVFAWVVIIVILLAITIPRVPGFSFNSTTPLDSATGSFNASIPSQFSRSPANFSFPALADLEVDTTSNILPLTFNSISAEIYDTTSNLQVASGNFGHTTLSAKTFSKIQIPLNFSYVATNTSDPTWNNWYNACKNPGLYPSGTRPGISFILVLKMYIAGLPSAHGASTQVTDASCPIQLSMNSA
;
A
#
# COMPACT_ATOMS: atom_id res chain seq x y z
N MET A 1 -40.37 -31.64 0.28
CA MET A 1 -41.01 -30.34 0.01
C MET A 1 -40.17 -29.28 0.68
N ASP A 2 -39.42 -28.60 -0.16
CA ASP A 2 -39.08 -27.17 -0.13
C ASP A 2 -38.17 -26.65 0.99
N SER A 3 -36.88 -26.76 0.65
CA SER A 3 -35.83 -25.76 0.83
C SER A 3 -36.30 -24.31 0.68
N ASP A 4 -35.80 -23.40 1.51
CA ASP A 4 -34.91 -22.36 0.97
C ASP A 4 -34.07 -21.65 2.05
N ARG A 5 -32.75 -21.82 1.92
CA ARG A 5 -31.72 -20.98 2.52
C ARG A 5 -31.31 -19.96 1.44
N LYS A 6 -31.41 -18.67 1.74
CA LYS A 6 -30.66 -17.62 1.02
C LYS A 6 -29.96 -16.78 2.07
N SER A 7 -28.68 -17.06 2.35
CA SER A 7 -27.49 -16.58 1.65
C SER A 7 -27.17 -15.13 2.01
N ALA A 8 -26.47 -14.97 3.14
CA ALA A 8 -25.62 -13.81 3.38
C ALA A 8 -24.39 -13.95 2.47
N VAL A 9 -24.32 -13.12 1.43
CA VAL A 9 -23.11 -12.91 0.64
C VAL A 9 -22.74 -11.44 0.73
N SER A 10 -21.47 -11.24 1.03
CA SER A 10 -20.73 -10.00 1.20
C SER A 10 -20.61 -9.18 -0.08
N SER A 11 -20.87 -7.87 0.00
CA SER A 11 -20.17 -6.82 -0.73
C SER A 11 -19.19 -6.19 0.28
N PHE A 12 -17.86 -6.21 0.15
CA PHE A 12 -16.99 -5.88 -0.99
C PHE A 12 -17.41 -4.59 -1.67
N TYR A 13 -17.29 -3.46 -0.95
CA TYR A 13 -16.66 -2.20 -1.38
C TYR A 13 -16.44 -1.31 -0.14
N GLY A 14 -15.27 -1.43 0.49
CA GLY A 14 -14.80 -0.48 1.51
C GLY A 14 -14.24 0.76 0.83
N GLY A 15 -15.12 1.67 0.41
CA GLY A 15 -14.76 3.00 -0.09
C GLY A 15 -14.43 3.96 1.05
N ARG A 16 -13.25 4.59 0.98
CA ARG A 16 -12.72 5.57 1.94
C ARG A 16 -13.69 6.73 2.13
N ARG A 17 -14.07 7.04 3.38
CA ARG A 17 -14.67 8.34 3.74
C ARG A 17 -13.55 9.31 4.10
N SER A 18 -13.35 10.32 3.25
CA SER A 18 -12.67 11.57 3.62
C SER A 18 -13.64 12.44 4.41
N SER A 19 -13.51 12.47 5.73
CA SER A 19 -14.17 13.47 6.57
C SER A 19 -13.39 14.77 6.51
N VAL A 20 -13.79 15.66 5.61
CA VAL A 20 -13.44 17.07 5.64
C VAL A 20 -14.38 17.69 6.67
N ASP A 21 -13.85 17.94 7.87
CA ASP A 21 -14.54 18.67 8.93
C ASP A 21 -14.55 20.16 8.56
N ALA A 22 -15.75 20.67 8.27
CA ALA A 22 -15.99 21.99 7.70
C ALA A 22 -16.66 22.96 8.70
N LEU A 23 -16.57 22.71 10.00
CA LEU A 23 -17.13 23.59 11.03
C LEU A 23 -16.21 23.71 12.24
N ASN A 24 -15.06 24.37 12.05
CA ASN A 24 -14.31 24.93 13.17
C ASN A 24 -13.73 26.30 12.78
N ASN A 25 -14.62 27.28 12.61
CA ASN A 25 -14.31 28.70 12.47
C ASN A 25 -14.99 29.44 13.63
N ASP A 26 -14.38 29.38 14.81
CA ASP A 26 -14.74 30.29 15.89
C ASP A 26 -13.88 31.56 15.81
N TYR A 27 -14.60 32.64 15.54
CA TYR A 27 -14.14 34.00 15.41
C TYR A 27 -13.68 34.55 16.77
N SER A 28 -12.46 35.10 16.81
CA SER A 28 -12.05 36.00 17.90
C SER A 28 -12.54 37.41 17.58
N SER A 29 -13.49 37.91 18.37
CA SER A 29 -13.91 39.32 18.34
C SER A 29 -13.18 40.12 19.42
N PRO A 30 -12.69 41.34 19.13
CA PRO A 30 -11.93 42.17 20.06
C PRO A 30 -12.86 43.12 20.82
N LEU A 31 -12.49 43.49 22.06
CA LEU A 31 -12.99 44.72 22.67
C LEU A 31 -11.85 45.54 23.30
N PRO A 32 -11.92 46.88 23.18
CA PRO A 32 -10.87 47.83 23.58
C PRO A 32 -11.13 48.37 25.00
N HIS A 33 -10.10 48.85 25.70
CA HIS A 33 -10.18 50.07 26.51
C HIS A 33 -8.79 50.56 27.01
N TYR A 34 -8.56 51.86 26.78
CA TYR A 34 -7.71 52.87 27.47
C TYR A 34 -7.34 52.52 28.94
N ALA A 35 -6.24 52.92 29.58
CA ALA A 35 -5.09 53.82 29.38
C ALA A 35 -4.11 53.61 30.59
N PRO A 36 -2.92 54.23 30.65
CA PRO A 36 -1.79 53.77 31.48
C PRO A 36 -1.68 54.49 32.82
N GLN A 37 -1.12 53.83 33.86
CA GLN A 37 -0.37 54.49 34.94
C GLN A 37 0.56 53.52 35.74
N PRO A 38 1.62 54.04 36.40
CA PRO A 38 2.81 53.25 36.76
C PRO A 38 2.99 52.99 38.27
N ALA A 39 3.85 51.98 38.54
CA ALA A 39 4.77 51.81 39.68
C ALA A 39 4.28 52.08 41.12
N GLN A 40 4.27 51.02 41.95
CA GLN A 40 4.76 50.96 43.36
C GLN A 40 4.41 49.58 43.94
N SER A 41 5.36 48.69 44.18
CA SER A 41 6.12 48.47 45.43
C SER A 41 5.36 47.74 46.56
N ARG A 42 5.93 46.57 46.90
CA ARG A 42 5.97 45.83 48.19
C ARG A 42 5.17 44.51 48.34
N PRO A 43 5.74 43.55 49.14
CA PRO A 43 5.39 42.13 49.11
C PRO A 43 4.54 41.67 50.31
N ARG A 44 3.82 40.55 50.16
CA ARG A 44 3.23 39.71 51.21
C ARG A 44 2.89 38.38 50.54
N VAL A 45 3.58 37.27 50.81
CA VAL A 45 3.55 36.40 52.00
C VAL A 45 2.18 35.74 52.20
N ASP A 46 2.24 34.40 52.11
CA ASP A 46 1.32 33.33 52.51
C ASP A 46 0.04 33.08 51.71
N SER A 47 0.02 31.94 51.00
CA SER A 47 -1.00 30.90 51.21
C SER A 47 -0.60 29.57 50.56
N SER A 48 -0.40 28.60 51.44
CA SER A 48 -0.55 27.15 51.31
C SER A 48 -1.46 26.64 50.18
N SER A 49 -0.96 25.66 49.41
CA SER A 49 -1.67 24.38 49.19
C SER A 49 -0.78 23.39 48.42
N SER A 50 -0.13 22.51 49.17
CA SER A 50 0.50 21.28 48.71
C SER A 50 -0.54 20.18 48.55
N PHE A 51 -0.83 19.75 47.32
CA PHE A 51 -1.57 18.52 47.04
C PHE A 51 -1.03 17.92 45.75
N TYR A 52 0.04 17.12 45.81
CA TYR A 52 0.27 15.93 44.98
C TYR A 52 1.46 15.17 45.58
N ALA A 53 1.18 14.23 46.48
CA ALA A 53 2.09 13.16 46.84
C ALA A 53 1.29 11.84 46.91
N ASP A 54 1.74 10.89 46.11
CA ASP A 54 1.63 9.44 46.26
C ASP A 54 0.24 8.80 46.47
N ARG A 55 -0.25 8.15 45.41
CA ARG A 55 -0.97 6.88 45.57
C ARG A 55 -0.52 5.83 44.55
N GLN A 56 0.28 4.91 45.06
CA GLN A 56 0.41 3.54 44.58
C GLN A 56 -0.96 2.84 44.63
N SER A 57 -1.36 2.14 43.56
CA SER A 57 -2.50 1.22 43.58
C SER A 57 -2.03 -0.23 43.60
N ARG A 58 -2.24 -0.89 44.74
CA ARG A 58 -2.11 -2.34 44.92
C ARG A 58 -3.34 -3.08 44.39
N PHE A 59 -3.04 -4.31 43.99
CA PHE A 59 -3.85 -5.51 43.78
C PHE A 59 -4.96 -5.79 44.83
N ASN A 60 -6.16 -6.15 44.35
CA ASN A 60 -7.16 -7.13 44.86
C ASN A 60 -8.43 -6.96 44.00
N ASN A 61 -8.91 -7.91 43.19
CA ASN A 61 -9.48 -9.26 43.41
C ASN A 61 -10.77 -9.32 44.23
N ASP A 62 -11.81 -9.85 43.55
CA ASP A 62 -13.12 -10.34 43.99
C ASP A 62 -14.18 -9.36 44.54
N THR A 63 -15.24 -9.09 43.77
CA THR A 63 -16.55 -9.78 43.91
C THR A 63 -17.71 -9.09 43.14
N ILE A 64 -18.40 -9.89 42.30
CA ILE A 64 -19.86 -10.10 42.24
C ILE A 64 -20.78 -9.01 41.60
N ASN A 65 -21.46 -9.47 40.54
CA ASN A 65 -22.82 -9.15 40.04
C ASN A 65 -23.18 -7.73 39.59
N GLY A 66 -23.59 -7.62 38.31
CA GLY A 66 -24.56 -6.59 37.90
C GLY A 66 -24.59 -6.31 36.40
N ASN A 67 -25.34 -7.11 35.65
CA ASN A 67 -25.86 -6.74 34.32
C ASN A 67 -26.64 -5.43 34.40
N SER A 68 -26.36 -4.46 33.51
CA SER A 68 -27.36 -3.48 33.08
C SER A 68 -26.89 -2.72 31.83
N ALA A 69 -27.35 -3.17 30.67
CA ALA A 69 -27.26 -2.43 29.42
C ALA A 69 -28.26 -1.27 29.47
N GLY A 70 -27.74 -0.05 29.59
CA GLY A 70 -28.54 1.18 29.66
C GLY A 70 -29.24 1.49 28.34
N TYR A 71 -30.51 1.12 28.24
CA TYR A 71 -31.46 1.71 27.28
C TYR A 71 -32.25 2.80 28.01
N ASN A 72 -32.12 4.05 27.55
CA ASN A 72 -32.86 5.19 28.08
C ASN A 72 -34.29 5.24 27.51
N HIS A 73 -35.28 5.20 28.42
CA HIS A 73 -36.73 5.22 28.20
C HIS A 73 -37.28 6.65 27.92
N MET A 74 -36.60 7.48 27.14
CA MET A 74 -37.05 8.87 26.89
C MET A 74 -37.36 9.20 25.42
N SER A 75 -37.39 8.23 24.51
CA SER A 75 -37.62 8.49 23.07
C SER A 75 -39.02 8.14 22.56
N PHE A 76 -40.02 8.01 23.44
CA PHE A 76 -41.40 7.66 23.06
C PHE A 76 -42.37 8.80 23.37
N LEU A 77 -42.23 9.93 22.67
CA LEU A 77 -43.35 10.84 22.43
C LEU A 77 -43.34 11.31 20.98
N ASP A 78 -44.29 10.71 20.27
CA ASP A 78 -44.80 11.02 18.95
C ASP A 78 -45.44 12.42 18.95
N ALA A 79 -44.94 13.31 18.10
CA ALA A 79 -45.60 14.55 17.72
C ALA A 79 -45.26 14.87 16.26
N GLY A 80 -46.22 14.62 15.38
CA GLY A 80 -46.30 15.31 14.10
C GLY A 80 -45.92 14.49 12.88
N ARG A 81 -46.87 13.67 12.44
CA ARG A 81 -46.99 13.21 11.05
C ARG A 81 -46.96 14.42 10.09
N ILE A 82 -45.91 14.52 9.29
CA ILE A 82 -45.93 15.20 7.99
C ILE A 82 -45.32 14.20 7.01
N GLU A 83 -46.15 13.66 6.13
CA GLU A 83 -45.72 12.75 5.08
C GLU A 83 -44.78 13.48 4.11
N PRO A 84 -43.59 12.96 3.81
CA PRO A 84 -42.83 13.48 2.68
C PRO A 84 -43.50 13.01 1.39
N VAL A 85 -43.95 14.00 0.62
CA VAL A 85 -44.45 13.85 -0.75
C VAL A 85 -43.44 13.02 -1.55
N LYS A 86 -43.90 11.84 -1.96
CA LYS A 86 -43.22 10.94 -2.90
C LYS A 86 -43.25 11.57 -4.29
N GLY A 87 -42.34 12.51 -4.56
CA GLY A 87 -41.91 12.81 -5.93
C GLY A 87 -41.17 11.58 -6.44
N GLY A 88 -41.54 10.94 -7.55
CA GLY A 88 -41.88 11.56 -8.82
C GLY A 88 -40.61 11.82 -9.64
N ARG A 89 -39.77 10.79 -9.77
CA ARG A 89 -38.70 10.69 -10.78
C ARG A 89 -38.27 9.23 -10.97
N ASP A 90 -39.17 8.47 -11.56
CA ASP A 90 -38.96 7.54 -12.68
C ASP A 90 -37.49 7.13 -12.92
N GLU A 91 -37.05 6.08 -12.21
CA GLU A 91 -35.87 5.27 -12.56
C GLU A 91 -36.21 4.24 -13.68
N GLU A 92 -37.34 4.40 -14.36
CA GLU A 92 -37.80 3.49 -15.44
C GLU A 92 -37.25 3.87 -16.83
N GLU A 93 -36.47 4.97 -16.94
CA GLU A 93 -35.96 5.46 -18.23
C GLU A 93 -34.47 5.12 -18.52
N GLU A 94 -33.68 4.71 -17.53
CA GLU A 94 -32.27 4.29 -17.75
C GLU A 94 -32.08 2.79 -18.05
N ALA A 95 -33.12 1.96 -17.87
CA ALA A 95 -33.10 0.57 -18.34
C ALA A 95 -33.31 0.43 -19.86
N ARG A 96 -33.84 1.47 -20.54
CA ARG A 96 -34.16 1.42 -21.98
C ARG A 96 -32.98 1.59 -22.95
N ARG A 97 -31.73 1.69 -22.48
CA ARG A 97 -30.56 1.81 -23.37
C ARG A 97 -29.69 0.56 -23.50
N ASN A 98 -29.93 -0.50 -22.71
CA ASN A 98 -29.18 -1.76 -22.83
C ASN A 98 -30.09 -3.02 -22.86
N ASP A 99 -31.37 -2.86 -23.18
CA ASP A 99 -32.21 -3.98 -23.59
C ASP A 99 -31.91 -4.31 -25.06
N GLU A 100 -30.77 -4.96 -25.31
CA GLU A 100 -30.67 -5.91 -26.43
C GLU A 100 -31.69 -7.02 -26.14
N ALA A 101 -32.93 -6.75 -26.57
CA ALA A 101 -34.07 -7.61 -26.40
C ALA A 101 -33.74 -9.02 -26.90
N TRP A 102 -33.92 -10.00 -26.02
CA TRP A 102 -33.85 -11.42 -26.35
C TRP A 102 -34.95 -11.75 -27.36
N ASP A 103 -34.65 -11.60 -28.64
CA ASP A 103 -35.56 -11.87 -29.74
C ASP A 103 -35.70 -13.38 -29.91
N VAL A 104 -36.78 -13.94 -29.37
CA VAL A 104 -37.14 -15.36 -29.49
C VAL A 104 -37.34 -15.76 -30.96
N TYR A 105 -37.72 -14.83 -31.84
CA TYR A 105 -37.85 -15.13 -33.26
C TYR A 105 -36.50 -15.24 -33.98
N ALA A 106 -35.46 -14.56 -33.49
CA ALA A 106 -34.09 -14.62 -34.05
C ALA A 106 -33.46 -16.02 -33.97
N ASP A 107 -33.90 -16.84 -33.00
CA ASP A 107 -33.42 -18.21 -32.78
C ASP A 107 -34.09 -19.23 -33.73
N PHE A 108 -35.30 -18.91 -34.23
CA PHE A 108 -36.02 -19.77 -35.17
C PHE A 108 -35.76 -19.44 -36.65
N ASN A 109 -35.30 -18.23 -36.97
CA ASN A 109 -34.97 -17.79 -38.33
C ASN A 109 -33.46 -17.60 -38.58
N ASN A 110 -32.59 -18.01 -37.64
CA ASN A 110 -31.13 -18.09 -37.79
C ASN A 110 -30.44 -16.73 -38.05
N ALA A 111 -31.10 -15.61 -37.68
CA ALA A 111 -30.61 -14.25 -37.89
C ALA A 111 -29.96 -13.62 -36.64
N GLY A 112 -30.00 -14.31 -35.49
CA GLY A 112 -29.41 -13.83 -34.23
C GLY A 112 -27.88 -14.06 -34.09
N PRO A 113 -27.19 -13.31 -33.22
CA PRO A 113 -25.76 -13.50 -32.95
C PRO A 113 -25.47 -14.90 -32.38
N ARG A 114 -24.66 -15.70 -33.09
CA ARG A 114 -24.29 -17.05 -32.66
C ARG A 114 -23.28 -17.00 -31.50
N TYR A 115 -23.76 -17.10 -30.26
CA TYR A 115 -22.93 -17.11 -29.05
C TYR A 115 -22.18 -18.44 -28.82
N SER A 116 -21.53 -18.98 -29.84
CA SER A 116 -20.64 -20.15 -29.70
C SER A 116 -19.27 -19.86 -30.32
N THR A 117 -18.49 -19.00 -29.67
CA THR A 117 -17.05 -18.81 -29.96
C THR A 117 -16.14 -19.29 -28.84
N ALA A 118 -16.67 -19.97 -27.81
CA ALA A 118 -15.86 -20.47 -26.69
C ALA A 118 -14.91 -21.65 -27.04
N PHE A 119 -14.97 -22.18 -28.27
CA PHE A 119 -14.00 -23.15 -28.80
C PHE A 119 -13.71 -22.89 -30.29
N GLY A 120 -12.89 -21.87 -30.56
CA GLY A 120 -12.19 -21.69 -31.84
C GLY A 120 -11.02 -20.74 -31.58
N LEU A 121 -9.76 -21.23 -31.48
CA LEU A 121 -8.94 -21.53 -32.66
C LEU A 121 -9.41 -20.72 -33.87
N GLY A 122 -9.02 -19.44 -33.86
CA GLY A 122 -9.15 -18.58 -35.02
C GLY A 122 -8.27 -19.08 -36.14
N HIS A 123 -8.90 -19.59 -37.18
CA HIS A 123 -8.54 -19.62 -38.61
C HIS A 123 -9.47 -20.67 -39.27
N THR A 124 -10.21 -20.39 -40.33
CA THR A 124 -9.82 -19.62 -41.52
C THR A 124 -11.05 -19.17 -42.33
N ASP A 125 -10.78 -18.20 -43.21
CA ASP A 125 -11.30 -18.15 -44.57
C ASP A 125 -11.48 -19.54 -45.24
N ALA A 126 -12.32 -19.51 -46.27
CA ALA A 126 -12.70 -20.62 -47.14
C ALA A 126 -11.53 -21.53 -47.55
N GLY A 127 -11.64 -22.81 -47.22
CA GLY A 127 -10.76 -23.87 -47.71
C GLY A 127 -11.07 -25.19 -47.03
N TYR A 128 -11.81 -26.08 -47.70
CA TYR A 128 -11.99 -27.47 -47.28
C TYR A 128 -10.62 -28.16 -47.22
N GLN A 129 -10.08 -28.38 -46.01
CA GLN A 129 -8.98 -29.33 -45.82
C GLN A 129 -9.55 -30.75 -45.79
N GLN A 130 -9.25 -31.52 -46.84
CA GLN A 130 -9.37 -32.97 -46.85
C GLN A 130 -8.42 -33.58 -45.80
N LEU A 131 -8.96 -34.47 -44.97
CA LEU A 131 -8.15 -35.34 -44.11
C LEU A 131 -7.36 -36.34 -44.99
N PRO A 132 -6.09 -36.62 -44.66
CA PRO A 132 -5.31 -37.63 -45.37
C PRO A 132 -5.90 -39.03 -45.15
N PRO A 133 -5.90 -39.90 -46.17
CA PRO A 133 -6.45 -41.25 -46.07
C PRO A 133 -5.60 -42.13 -45.13
N PRO A 134 -6.21 -43.08 -44.40
CA PRO A 134 -5.48 -44.04 -43.59
C PRO A 134 -4.68 -45.02 -44.46
N PRO A 135 -3.50 -45.49 -43.97
CA PRO A 135 -2.68 -46.43 -44.72
C PRO A 135 -3.35 -47.80 -44.86
N SER A 136 -3.24 -48.32 -46.07
CA SER A 136 -3.65 -49.62 -46.57
C SER A 136 -3.27 -50.81 -45.68
N ILE A 137 -4.27 -51.61 -45.31
CA ILE A 137 -4.12 -53.03 -45.01
C ILE A 137 -4.82 -53.81 -46.14
N PRO A 138 -4.23 -54.90 -46.66
CA PRO A 138 -4.52 -55.40 -47.99
C PRO A 138 -5.69 -56.39 -48.03
N GLN A 139 -6.50 -56.20 -49.06
CA GLN A 139 -7.15 -57.20 -49.91
C GLN A 139 -7.65 -58.49 -49.25
N ALA A 140 -8.97 -58.68 -49.25
CA ALA A 140 -9.57 -59.78 -50.00
C ALA A 140 -11.06 -59.57 -50.20
N LYS A 141 -11.47 -59.54 -51.48
CA LYS A 141 -12.74 -60.07 -52.05
C LYS A 141 -14.05 -59.44 -51.58
N THR A 142 -15.04 -59.08 -52.40
CA THR A 142 -15.29 -59.04 -53.84
C THR A 142 -16.70 -58.44 -53.93
N ASP A 143 -16.94 -57.70 -54.99
CA ASP A 143 -18.23 -57.52 -55.67
C ASP A 143 -19.33 -56.61 -55.06
N ASP A 144 -19.76 -55.74 -55.97
CA ASP A 144 -21.09 -55.20 -56.23
C ASP A 144 -21.51 -53.80 -55.75
N ALA A 145 -21.75 -53.01 -56.79
CA ALA A 145 -22.35 -51.70 -56.82
C ALA A 145 -23.81 -51.75 -56.34
N SER A 146 -24.12 -51.03 -55.27
CA SER A 146 -25.33 -50.23 -55.19
C SER A 146 -25.22 -49.25 -54.03
N SER A 147 -25.63 -48.02 -54.27
CA SER A 147 -25.97 -47.02 -53.28
C SER A 147 -27.20 -47.46 -52.47
N THR A 148 -27.04 -48.50 -51.67
CA THR A 148 -28.02 -48.91 -50.67
C THR A 148 -27.53 -48.46 -49.31
N ARG A 149 -28.39 -47.70 -48.63
CA ARG A 149 -28.38 -47.43 -47.19
C ARG A 149 -27.77 -48.63 -46.47
N THR A 150 -26.55 -48.48 -45.96
CA THR A 150 -25.98 -49.54 -45.12
C THR A 150 -26.98 -49.78 -44.01
N PRO A 151 -27.45 -51.03 -43.84
CA PRO A 151 -28.46 -51.34 -42.85
C PRO A 151 -27.92 -50.86 -41.53
N VAL A 152 -28.67 -49.96 -40.89
CA VAL A 152 -28.58 -49.79 -39.45
C VAL A 152 -28.73 -51.20 -38.93
N GLU A 153 -27.61 -51.85 -38.58
CA GLU A 153 -27.64 -52.99 -37.71
C GLU A 153 -28.40 -52.45 -36.53
N LEU A 154 -29.66 -52.87 -36.45
CA LEU A 154 -30.49 -52.77 -35.29
C LEU A 154 -29.72 -53.61 -34.27
N VAL A 155 -28.67 -53.02 -33.70
CA VAL A 155 -28.18 -53.34 -32.38
C VAL A 155 -29.40 -53.08 -31.57
N THR A 156 -30.18 -54.14 -31.41
CA THR A 156 -31.41 -54.20 -30.66
C THR A 156 -30.98 -53.69 -29.31
N VAL A 157 -31.17 -52.39 -29.10
CA VAL A 157 -30.92 -51.75 -27.82
C VAL A 157 -31.78 -52.61 -26.91
N PRO A 158 -31.18 -53.38 -25.98
CA PRO A 158 -31.96 -54.27 -25.13
C PRO A 158 -33.11 -53.43 -24.63
N ALA A 159 -34.33 -53.79 -25.03
CA ALA A 159 -35.50 -53.03 -24.65
C ALA A 159 -35.42 -53.00 -23.13
N LEU A 160 -35.19 -51.81 -22.55
CA LEU A 160 -35.07 -51.65 -21.11
C LEU A 160 -36.33 -52.27 -20.54
N GLY A 161 -36.20 -53.46 -19.96
CA GLY A 161 -37.35 -54.20 -19.48
C GLY A 161 -38.01 -53.43 -18.34
N PRO A 162 -39.25 -53.78 -17.98
CA PRO A 162 -39.97 -53.18 -16.86
C PRO A 162 -39.24 -53.32 -15.51
N GLU A 163 -38.11 -54.04 -15.43
CA GLU A 163 -37.23 -54.09 -14.26
C GLU A 163 -36.40 -52.82 -14.00
N TRP A 164 -36.32 -51.86 -14.92
CA TRP A 164 -35.58 -50.62 -14.68
C TRP A 164 -36.31 -49.71 -13.69
N ASN A 165 -35.79 -49.64 -12.47
CA ASN A 165 -36.36 -48.79 -11.45
C ASN A 165 -36.22 -47.30 -11.84
N LEU A 166 -37.23 -46.50 -11.51
CA LEU A 166 -37.26 -45.05 -11.81
C LEU A 166 -36.03 -44.30 -11.29
N SER A 167 -35.39 -44.82 -10.24
CA SER A 167 -34.10 -44.36 -9.72
C SER A 167 -32.92 -44.60 -10.67
N GLU A 168 -32.87 -45.74 -11.36
CA GLU A 168 -31.81 -46.05 -12.33
C GLU A 168 -31.91 -45.17 -13.58
N MET A 169 -33.14 -44.86 -14.04
CA MET A 169 -33.32 -43.89 -15.12
C MET A 169 -32.84 -42.50 -14.71
N LYS A 170 -33.17 -42.03 -13.48
CA LYS A 170 -32.67 -40.75 -12.97
C LYS A 170 -31.14 -40.72 -12.97
N ASP A 171 -30.50 -41.81 -12.58
CA ASP A 171 -29.05 -41.95 -12.50
C ASP A 171 -28.33 -41.93 -13.86
N MET A 172 -29.02 -42.31 -14.94
CA MET A 172 -28.48 -42.19 -16.30
C MET A 172 -28.54 -40.76 -16.84
N THR A 173 -29.46 -39.93 -16.34
CA THR A 173 -29.57 -38.52 -16.74
C THR A 173 -28.35 -37.70 -16.33
N GLN A 174 -28.08 -36.61 -17.05
CA GLN A 174 -27.00 -35.69 -16.68
C GLN A 174 -27.22 -35.07 -15.30
N ALA A 175 -28.48 -34.81 -14.92
CA ALA A 175 -28.84 -34.29 -13.61
C ALA A 175 -28.50 -35.29 -12.50
N GLY A 176 -28.92 -36.56 -12.63
CA GLY A 176 -28.58 -37.61 -11.66
C GLY A 176 -27.07 -37.87 -11.55
N LYS A 177 -26.33 -37.80 -12.66
CA LYS A 177 -24.85 -37.87 -12.64
C LYS A 177 -24.22 -36.71 -11.86
N ARG A 178 -24.78 -35.50 -11.93
CA ARG A 178 -24.30 -34.32 -11.16
C ARG A 178 -24.62 -34.47 -9.67
N GLU A 179 -25.84 -34.91 -9.33
CA GLU A 179 -26.23 -35.20 -7.94
C GLU A 179 -25.31 -36.26 -7.31
N LYS A 180 -25.08 -37.39 -8.00
CA LYS A 180 -24.14 -38.42 -7.53
C LYS A 180 -22.72 -37.88 -7.31
N LYS A 181 -22.22 -37.01 -8.18
CA LYS A 181 -20.90 -36.38 -8.00
C LYS A 181 -20.89 -35.45 -6.78
N TYR A 182 -21.95 -34.68 -6.57
CA TYR A 182 -22.09 -33.82 -5.40
C TYR A 182 -22.14 -34.63 -4.11
N ASP A 183 -22.93 -35.71 -4.06
CA ASP A 183 -23.02 -36.58 -2.89
C ASP A 183 -21.71 -37.30 -2.60
N LYS A 184 -21.00 -37.77 -3.63
CA LYS A 184 -19.63 -38.31 -3.47
C LYS A 184 -18.68 -37.28 -2.87
N ARG A 185 -18.71 -36.01 -3.33
CA ARG A 185 -17.89 -34.93 -2.76
C ARG A 185 -18.29 -34.63 -1.32
N ARG A 186 -19.59 -34.61 -1.01
CA ARG A 186 -20.10 -34.35 0.35
C ARG A 186 -19.75 -35.48 1.31
N ALA A 187 -19.87 -36.73 0.87
CA ALA A 187 -19.47 -37.91 1.63
C ALA A 187 -17.95 -37.93 1.87
N PHE A 188 -17.16 -37.64 0.84
CA PHE A 188 -15.71 -37.48 0.97
C PHE A 188 -15.34 -36.37 1.96
N TRP A 189 -15.98 -35.20 1.87
CA TRP A 189 -15.77 -34.10 2.82
C TRP A 189 -16.14 -34.47 4.26
N LYS A 190 -17.24 -35.21 4.46
CA LYS A 190 -17.64 -35.73 5.77
C LYS A 190 -16.62 -36.74 6.32
N ALA A 191 -16.17 -37.69 5.48
CA ALA A 191 -15.17 -38.69 5.84
C ALA A 191 -13.79 -38.06 6.14
N TRP A 192 -13.40 -37.06 5.35
CA TRP A 192 -12.18 -36.28 5.57
C TRP A 192 -12.23 -35.48 6.87
N ASN A 193 -13.37 -34.82 7.17
CA ASN A 193 -13.49 -34.04 8.41
C ASN A 193 -13.51 -34.94 9.67
N ARG A 194 -14.03 -36.16 9.55
CA ARG A 194 -13.94 -37.21 10.59
C ARG A 194 -12.52 -37.79 10.74
N GLY A 195 -11.70 -37.69 9.68
CA GLY A 195 -10.33 -38.22 9.65
C GLY A 195 -10.24 -39.66 9.15
N ASP A 196 -11.33 -40.23 8.61
CA ASP A 196 -11.38 -41.61 8.13
C ASP A 196 -10.64 -41.78 6.79
N THR A 197 -10.59 -40.72 5.98
CA THR A 197 -9.92 -40.69 4.66
C THR A 197 -9.03 -39.47 4.53
N GLY A 198 -7.76 -39.65 4.14
CA GLY A 198 -6.84 -38.55 3.85
C GLY A 198 -7.15 -37.88 2.50
N LEU A 199 -6.70 -36.63 2.33
CA LEU A 199 -6.98 -35.82 1.12
C LEU A 199 -6.30 -36.42 -0.13
N CYS A 200 -5.10 -36.98 0.05
CA CYS A 200 -4.29 -37.64 -0.99
C CYS A 200 -3.77 -39.00 -0.47
N GLY A 201 -4.69 -39.95 -0.24
CA GLY A 201 -4.36 -41.30 0.24
C GLY A 201 -4.14 -41.40 1.75
N LYS A 202 -3.50 -42.49 2.21
CA LYS A 202 -3.35 -42.82 3.65
C LYS A 202 -2.43 -41.87 4.43
N TRP A 203 -1.58 -41.10 3.75
CA TRP A 203 -0.50 -40.32 4.37
C TRP A 203 -0.93 -38.88 4.72
N PHE A 204 -1.89 -38.30 3.98
CA PHE A 204 -2.36 -36.93 4.18
C PHE A 204 -3.57 -36.86 5.12
N THR A 205 -3.36 -37.27 6.38
CA THR A 205 -4.38 -37.18 7.44
C THR A 205 -4.62 -35.72 7.86
N LYS A 206 -5.78 -35.44 8.48
CA LYS A 206 -6.12 -34.10 9.01
C LYS A 206 -5.04 -33.56 9.95
N LYS A 207 -4.46 -34.41 10.81
CA LYS A 207 -3.36 -34.03 11.72
C LYS A 207 -2.11 -33.61 10.94
N PHE A 208 -1.71 -34.41 9.95
CA PHE A 208 -0.55 -34.08 9.12
C PHE A 208 -0.74 -32.77 8.35
N LEU A 209 -1.92 -32.53 7.78
CA LEU A 209 -2.21 -31.28 7.07
C LEU A 209 -2.08 -30.06 7.98
N VAL A 210 -2.57 -30.13 9.23
CA VAL A 210 -2.42 -29.02 10.20
C VAL A 210 -0.94 -28.75 10.50
N PHE A 211 -0.15 -29.80 10.79
CA PHE A 211 1.30 -29.63 11.02
C PHE A 211 2.03 -29.11 9.77
N PHE A 212 1.66 -29.58 8.58
CA PHE A 212 2.23 -29.13 7.32
C PHE A 212 1.92 -27.65 7.05
N VAL A 213 0.66 -27.23 7.17
CA VAL A 213 0.26 -25.82 7.00
C VAL A 213 0.93 -24.95 8.05
N PHE A 214 1.01 -25.41 9.31
CA PHE A 214 1.73 -24.71 10.37
C PHE A 214 3.22 -24.55 10.04
N ALA A 215 3.91 -25.62 9.64
CA ALA A 215 5.31 -25.57 9.23
C ALA A 215 5.52 -24.65 8.03
N TRP A 216 4.62 -24.67 7.05
CA TRP A 216 4.65 -23.78 5.88
C TRP A 216 4.50 -22.31 6.27
N VAL A 217 3.56 -21.98 7.18
CA VAL A 217 3.40 -20.63 7.71
C VAL A 217 4.65 -20.18 8.46
N VAL A 218 5.26 -21.06 9.27
CA VAL A 218 6.53 -20.76 9.97
C VAL A 218 7.66 -20.48 8.97
N ILE A 219 7.78 -21.27 7.91
CA ILE A 219 8.77 -21.03 6.84
C ILE A 219 8.51 -19.68 6.17
N ILE A 220 7.26 -19.35 5.83
CA ILE A 220 6.92 -18.03 5.26
C ILE A 220 7.29 -16.90 6.22
N VAL A 221 6.99 -17.03 7.51
CA VAL A 221 7.33 -16.02 8.53
C VAL A 221 8.84 -15.84 8.64
N ILE A 222 9.62 -16.92 8.62
CA ILE A 222 11.09 -16.86 8.62
C ILE A 222 11.60 -16.19 7.34
N LEU A 223 11.07 -16.57 6.18
CA LEU A 223 11.45 -15.97 4.90
C LEU A 223 11.13 -14.47 4.91
N LEU A 224 9.93 -14.06 5.33
CA LEU A 224 9.56 -12.65 5.45
C LEU A 224 10.47 -11.91 6.45
N ALA A 225 10.79 -12.50 7.60
CA ALA A 225 11.70 -11.89 8.57
C ALA A 225 13.11 -11.66 8.03
N ILE A 226 13.53 -12.45 7.04
CA ILE A 226 14.83 -12.35 6.36
C ILE A 226 14.75 -11.42 5.13
N THR A 227 13.64 -11.43 4.40
CA THR A 227 13.48 -10.68 3.15
C THR A 227 12.97 -9.26 3.36
N ILE A 228 12.39 -8.93 4.52
CA ILE A 228 12.04 -7.54 4.85
C ILE A 228 13.34 -6.72 4.97
N PRO A 229 13.54 -5.70 4.12
CA PRO A 229 14.72 -4.85 4.19
C PRO A 229 14.75 -4.12 5.54
N ARG A 230 15.93 -4.10 6.15
CA ARG A 230 16.20 -3.35 7.37
C ARG A 230 16.64 -1.94 7.02
N VAL A 231 16.27 -0.99 7.86
CA VAL A 231 16.74 0.40 7.72
C VAL A 231 18.27 0.42 7.85
N PRO A 232 19.01 0.93 6.86
CA PRO A 232 20.46 1.00 6.92
C PRO A 232 20.93 2.07 7.91
N GLY A 233 22.18 1.94 8.36
CA GLY A 233 22.87 2.99 9.11
C GLY A 233 23.42 4.05 8.18
N PHE A 234 23.50 5.30 8.65
CA PHE A 234 24.13 6.40 7.93
C PHE A 234 25.26 6.97 8.76
N SER A 235 26.42 7.15 8.13
CA SER A 235 27.56 7.89 8.68
C SER A 235 28.06 8.91 7.68
N PHE A 236 28.63 10.00 8.17
CA PHE A 236 29.35 10.92 7.31
C PHE A 236 30.76 10.43 7.06
N ASN A 237 31.29 10.75 5.88
CA ASN A 237 32.72 10.70 5.65
C ASN A 237 33.40 11.77 6.54
N SER A 238 34.25 11.34 7.47
CA SER A 238 34.77 12.19 8.54
C SER A 238 35.67 13.34 8.06
N THR A 239 36.17 13.28 6.82
CA THR A 239 37.07 14.30 6.29
C THR A 239 36.36 15.46 5.59
N THR A 240 35.28 15.17 4.85
CA THR A 240 34.62 16.12 3.94
C THR A 240 33.12 15.80 3.83
N PRO A 241 32.30 16.16 4.83
CA PRO A 241 30.87 15.86 4.84
C PRO A 241 30.07 16.66 3.80
N LEU A 242 30.62 17.79 3.34
CA LEU A 242 30.05 18.64 2.29
C LEU A 242 31.10 18.87 1.20
N ASP A 243 30.73 18.54 -0.04
CA ASP A 243 31.52 18.78 -1.24
C ASP A 243 30.90 19.89 -2.10
N SER A 244 31.74 20.59 -2.87
CA SER A 244 31.28 21.56 -3.86
C SER A 244 30.43 20.89 -4.92
N ALA A 245 29.31 21.50 -5.31
CA ALA A 245 28.50 21.01 -6.41
C ALA A 245 29.28 20.94 -7.73
N THR A 246 29.08 19.86 -8.48
CA THR A 246 29.70 19.64 -9.80
C THR A 246 28.63 19.53 -10.90
N GLY A 247 29.05 19.66 -12.16
CA GLY A 247 28.20 19.46 -13.33
C GLY A 247 27.04 20.46 -13.47
N SER A 248 25.92 20.00 -14.01
CA SER A 248 24.73 20.83 -14.28
C SER A 248 24.05 21.33 -13.00
N PHE A 249 24.16 20.60 -11.89
CA PHE A 249 23.58 21.01 -10.61
C PHE A 249 24.24 22.29 -10.08
N ASN A 250 25.56 22.46 -10.29
CA ASN A 250 26.26 23.69 -9.90
C ASN A 250 25.69 24.94 -10.60
N ALA A 251 25.22 24.80 -11.85
CA ALA A 251 24.62 25.91 -12.60
C ALA A 251 23.15 26.18 -12.23
N SER A 252 22.49 25.28 -11.49
CA SER A 252 21.06 25.38 -11.18
C SER A 252 20.74 26.42 -10.09
N ILE A 253 21.69 26.70 -9.21
CA ILE A 253 21.51 27.61 -8.07
C ILE A 253 22.68 28.62 -8.08
N PRO A 254 22.42 29.93 -8.11
CA PRO A 254 23.48 30.93 -8.04
C PRO A 254 24.11 30.93 -6.64
N SER A 255 25.44 30.92 -6.59
CA SER A 255 26.22 31.12 -5.37
C SER A 255 26.27 32.61 -5.03
N GLN A 256 25.43 33.04 -4.11
CA GLN A 256 25.30 34.45 -3.70
C GLN A 256 25.21 34.57 -2.19
N PHE A 257 25.88 35.60 -1.66
CA PHE A 257 25.76 36.04 -0.27
C PHE A 257 25.48 37.53 -0.29
N SER A 258 24.37 37.94 0.32
CA SER A 258 24.06 39.35 0.53
C SER A 258 23.97 39.64 2.02
N ARG A 259 24.34 40.88 2.37
CA ARG A 259 24.21 41.43 3.72
C ARG A 259 22.95 42.29 3.88
N SER A 260 22.44 42.83 2.79
CA SER A 260 21.28 43.74 2.79
C SER A 260 20.42 43.45 1.56
N PRO A 261 19.42 42.56 1.65
CA PRO A 261 19.04 41.77 2.84
C PRO A 261 20.04 40.65 3.17
N ALA A 262 20.10 40.23 4.43
CA ALA A 262 21.00 39.17 4.88
C ALA A 262 20.51 37.81 4.34
N ASN A 263 21.10 37.33 3.25
CA ASN A 263 20.73 36.05 2.66
C ASN A 263 21.95 35.31 2.09
N PHE A 264 21.80 34.02 1.88
CA PHE A 264 22.72 33.23 1.09
C PHE A 264 21.98 32.17 0.29
N SER A 265 22.52 31.83 -0.87
CA SER A 265 22.17 30.62 -1.60
C SER A 265 23.37 30.02 -2.29
N PHE A 266 23.50 28.70 -2.29
CA PHE A 266 24.51 27.98 -3.07
C PHE A 266 24.18 26.48 -3.18
N PRO A 267 24.64 25.81 -4.24
CA PRO A 267 24.53 24.36 -4.37
C PRO A 267 25.72 23.65 -3.69
N ALA A 268 25.45 22.50 -3.07
CA ALA A 268 26.48 21.62 -2.54
C ALA A 268 26.03 20.16 -2.55
N LEU A 269 26.97 19.23 -2.35
CA LEU A 269 26.70 17.78 -2.26
C LEU A 269 27.02 17.32 -0.84
N ALA A 270 26.15 16.56 -0.21
CA ALA A 270 26.49 15.84 1.02
C ALA A 270 27.04 14.45 0.69
N ASP A 271 28.27 14.15 1.13
CA ASP A 271 28.88 12.83 1.02
C ASP A 271 28.44 11.97 2.22
N LEU A 272 27.60 10.98 1.95
CA LEU A 272 27.06 10.08 2.95
C LEU A 272 27.52 8.65 2.67
N GLU A 273 27.94 7.97 3.72
CA GLU A 273 28.24 6.55 3.69
C GLU A 273 27.04 5.78 4.25
N VAL A 274 26.46 4.94 3.40
CA VAL A 274 25.32 4.09 3.75
C VAL A 274 25.83 2.71 4.08
N ASP A 275 25.57 2.27 5.30
CA ASP A 275 25.90 0.93 5.78
C ASP A 275 24.73 -0.03 5.52
N THR A 276 24.92 -0.91 4.53
CA THR A 276 23.96 -1.97 4.17
C THR A 276 24.38 -3.36 4.69
N THR A 277 25.35 -3.45 5.63
CA THR A 277 25.86 -4.72 6.19
C THR A 277 24.80 -5.62 6.80
N SER A 278 23.77 -5.02 7.42
CA SER A 278 22.66 -5.75 8.04
C SER A 278 21.63 -6.27 7.04
N ASN A 279 21.71 -5.86 5.78
CA ASN A 279 20.77 -6.23 4.72
C ASN A 279 21.31 -7.38 3.87
N ILE A 280 20.48 -8.40 3.65
CA ILE A 280 20.81 -9.56 2.81
C ILE A 280 20.46 -9.30 1.34
N LEU A 281 19.41 -8.51 1.10
CA LEU A 281 18.95 -8.13 -0.23
C LEU A 281 19.41 -6.71 -0.59
N PRO A 282 19.57 -6.39 -1.88
CA PRO A 282 19.85 -5.02 -2.32
C PRO A 282 18.76 -4.07 -1.82
N LEU A 283 19.18 -2.89 -1.35
CA LEU A 283 18.27 -1.87 -0.87
C LEU A 283 17.91 -0.93 -2.01
N THR A 284 16.62 -0.76 -2.27
CA THR A 284 16.14 0.20 -3.26
C THR A 284 15.43 1.34 -2.55
N PHE A 285 15.94 2.55 -2.76
CA PHE A 285 15.31 3.78 -2.30
C PHE A 285 14.48 4.34 -3.45
N ASN A 286 13.22 4.66 -3.18
CA ASN A 286 12.36 5.39 -4.11
C ASN A 286 12.73 6.88 -4.13
N SER A 287 13.01 7.42 -2.95
CA SER A 287 13.49 8.79 -2.75
C SER A 287 14.15 8.96 -1.39
N ILE A 288 15.16 9.82 -1.32
CA ILE A 288 15.83 10.23 -0.08
C ILE A 288 15.75 11.75 -0.01
N SER A 289 15.01 12.28 0.95
CA SER A 289 14.99 13.72 1.23
C SER A 289 15.95 14.04 2.37
N ALA A 290 16.70 15.12 2.21
CA ALA A 290 17.65 15.61 3.17
C ALA A 290 17.29 17.04 3.57
N GLU A 291 17.32 17.32 4.87
CA GLU A 291 17.12 18.65 5.44
C GLU A 291 18.30 18.95 6.36
N ILE A 292 18.88 20.14 6.25
CA ILE A 292 19.97 20.58 7.12
C ILE A 292 19.48 21.69 8.03
N TYR A 293 19.74 21.53 9.32
CA TYR A 293 19.45 22.49 10.36
C TYR A 293 20.77 22.98 10.97
N ASP A 294 20.92 24.29 11.16
CA ASP A 294 22.04 24.84 11.94
C ASP A 294 21.92 24.38 13.39
N THR A 295 23.02 23.88 13.97
CA THR A 295 23.01 23.38 15.37
C THR A 295 22.70 24.50 16.36
N THR A 296 23.11 25.73 16.04
CA THR A 296 23.03 26.85 16.98
C THR A 296 21.61 27.37 17.13
N SER A 297 20.92 27.57 16.01
CA SER A 297 19.57 28.16 15.98
C SER A 297 18.45 27.14 15.76
N ASN A 298 18.80 25.91 15.34
CA ASN A 298 17.86 24.90 14.84
C ASN A 298 17.00 25.38 13.66
N LEU A 299 17.51 26.35 12.87
CA LEU A 299 16.85 26.81 11.67
C LEU A 299 17.30 26.00 10.45
N GLN A 300 16.35 25.71 9.57
CA GLN A 300 16.63 25.01 8.32
C GLN A 300 17.40 25.93 7.37
N VAL A 301 18.55 25.44 6.89
CA VAL A 301 19.44 26.18 5.98
C VAL A 301 19.58 25.52 4.61
N ALA A 302 19.24 24.23 4.52
CA ALA A 302 19.29 23.50 3.26
C ALA A 302 18.18 22.45 3.15
N SER A 303 17.83 22.14 1.91
CA SER A 303 17.01 20.98 1.56
C SER A 303 17.51 20.32 0.29
N GLY A 304 17.31 19.02 0.18
CA GLY A 304 17.68 18.24 -0.99
C GLY A 304 16.77 17.04 -1.16
N ASN A 305 16.68 16.56 -2.40
CA ASN A 305 16.01 15.32 -2.71
C ASN A 305 16.88 14.52 -3.68
N PHE A 306 17.07 13.25 -3.36
CA PHE A 306 17.75 12.27 -4.18
C PHE A 306 16.71 11.27 -4.69
N GLY A 307 16.73 11.01 -6.00
CA GLY A 307 15.75 10.16 -6.66
C GLY A 307 15.92 8.67 -6.36
N HIS A 308 15.35 7.85 -7.24
CA HIS A 308 15.44 6.40 -7.12
C HIS A 308 16.88 5.91 -7.25
N THR A 309 17.35 5.13 -6.28
CA THR A 309 18.68 4.52 -6.30
C THR A 309 18.65 3.13 -5.69
N THR A 310 19.54 2.26 -6.15
CA THR A 310 19.66 0.88 -5.65
C THR A 310 21.07 0.66 -5.13
N LEU A 311 21.20 0.30 -3.85
CA LEU A 311 22.47 -0.02 -3.21
C LEU A 311 22.61 -1.54 -3.07
N SER A 312 23.84 -2.01 -3.29
CA SER A 312 24.18 -3.42 -3.08
C SER A 312 24.03 -3.80 -1.61
N ALA A 313 23.66 -5.06 -1.37
CA ALA A 313 23.60 -5.63 -0.02
C ALA A 313 25.01 -5.83 0.53
N LYS A 314 25.15 -5.73 1.86
CA LYS A 314 26.40 -6.02 2.59
C LYS A 314 27.61 -5.19 2.17
N THR A 315 27.40 -3.92 1.82
CA THR A 315 28.47 -3.03 1.38
C THR A 315 28.34 -1.66 2.04
N PHE A 316 29.46 -0.96 2.17
CA PHE A 316 29.49 0.47 2.46
C PHE A 316 29.46 1.22 1.14
N SER A 317 28.32 1.85 0.84
CA SER A 317 28.14 2.59 -0.41
C SER A 317 28.17 4.08 -0.13
N LYS A 318 29.01 4.82 -0.87
CA LYS A 318 29.01 6.28 -0.82
C LYS A 318 27.94 6.83 -1.75
N ILE A 319 27.11 7.72 -1.22
CA ILE A 319 26.08 8.43 -1.98
C ILE A 319 26.28 9.93 -1.81
N GLN A 320 26.12 10.67 -2.90
CA GLN A 320 26.20 12.12 -2.89
C GLN A 320 24.81 12.70 -3.08
N ILE A 321 24.27 13.33 -2.03
CA ILE A 321 22.94 13.94 -2.07
C ILE A 321 23.09 15.41 -2.49
N PRO A 322 22.40 15.85 -3.57
CA PRO A 322 22.39 17.25 -3.95
C PRO A 322 21.55 18.07 -2.97
N LEU A 323 22.17 19.11 -2.42
CA LEU A 323 21.60 20.01 -1.44
C LEU A 323 21.54 21.43 -2.00
N ASN A 324 20.38 22.04 -1.84
CA ASN A 324 20.17 23.45 -2.08
C ASN A 324 20.24 24.19 -0.74
N PHE A 325 21.30 24.97 -0.54
CA PHE A 325 21.41 25.87 0.60
C PHE A 325 20.72 27.18 0.25
N SER A 326 19.78 27.59 1.07
CA SER A 326 19.08 28.86 0.94
C SER A 326 18.61 29.32 2.31
N TYR A 327 19.00 30.51 2.72
CA TYR A 327 18.59 31.08 3.99
C TYR A 327 18.44 32.59 3.86
N VAL A 328 17.43 33.15 4.52
CA VAL A 328 17.14 34.57 4.56
C VAL A 328 16.91 34.97 6.01
N ALA A 329 17.67 35.96 6.45
CA ALA A 329 17.55 36.61 7.75
C ALA A 329 17.16 38.08 7.57
N THR A 330 16.57 38.66 8.62
CA THR A 330 16.21 40.08 8.64
C THR A 330 17.44 40.98 8.74
N ASN A 331 18.46 40.55 9.48
CA ASN A 331 19.67 41.30 9.78
C ASN A 331 20.92 40.42 9.66
N THR A 332 22.07 41.04 9.42
CA THR A 332 23.39 40.38 9.48
C THR A 332 23.79 39.98 10.90
N SER A 333 23.07 40.40 11.93
CA SER A 333 23.30 39.97 13.32
C SER A 333 22.76 38.56 13.61
N ASP A 334 22.05 37.94 12.66
CA ASP A 334 21.53 36.59 12.81
C ASP A 334 22.67 35.57 12.99
N PRO A 335 22.62 34.71 14.02
CA PRO A 335 23.71 33.79 14.31
C PRO A 335 23.91 32.76 13.19
N THR A 336 22.83 32.28 12.56
CA THR A 336 22.92 31.31 11.46
C THR A 336 23.56 31.95 10.25
N TRP A 337 23.10 33.13 9.84
CA TRP A 337 23.72 33.85 8.74
C TRP A 337 25.22 34.11 9.01
N ASN A 338 25.57 34.56 10.22
CA ASN A 338 26.96 34.81 10.60
C ASN A 338 27.84 33.55 10.60
N ASN A 339 27.35 32.44 11.16
CA ASN A 339 28.08 31.18 11.22
C ASN A 339 28.42 30.68 9.81
N TRP A 340 27.42 30.66 8.91
CA TRP A 340 27.60 30.24 7.53
C TRP A 340 28.45 31.23 6.72
N TYR A 341 28.22 32.53 6.86
CA TYR A 341 29.02 33.56 6.18
C TYR A 341 30.50 33.50 6.58
N ASN A 342 30.80 33.40 7.87
CA ASN A 342 32.17 33.31 8.37
C ASN A 342 32.86 32.02 7.92
N ALA A 343 32.17 30.87 7.96
CA ALA A 343 32.74 29.60 7.52
C ALA A 343 33.01 29.55 6.01
N CYS A 344 32.23 30.26 5.19
CA CYS A 344 32.41 30.30 3.73
C CYS A 344 33.33 31.44 3.25
N LYS A 345 33.73 32.35 4.15
CA LYS A 345 34.64 33.46 3.85
C LYS A 345 36.00 32.93 3.37
N ASN A 346 36.69 33.73 2.55
CA ASN A 346 38.01 33.39 2.06
C ASN A 346 38.99 33.11 3.23
N PRO A 347 39.73 31.98 3.24
CA PRO A 347 40.72 31.68 4.28
C PRO A 347 41.78 32.77 4.45
N GLY A 348 42.13 33.50 3.38
CA GLY A 348 43.10 34.60 3.43
C GLY A 348 42.66 35.82 4.24
N LEU A 349 41.39 35.89 4.66
CA LEU A 349 40.88 36.95 5.53
C LEU A 349 40.99 36.60 7.03
N TYR A 350 41.40 35.38 7.35
CA TYR A 350 41.67 34.94 8.71
C TYR A 350 43.16 34.97 9.00
N PRO A 351 43.60 35.48 10.17
CA PRO A 351 45.01 35.52 10.52
C PRO A 351 45.65 34.13 10.64
N SER A 352 44.86 33.09 10.93
CA SER A 352 45.29 31.69 10.98
C SER A 352 45.37 31.01 9.60
N GLY A 353 44.84 31.63 8.55
CA GLY A 353 44.67 30.99 7.24
C GLY A 353 43.65 29.84 7.23
N THR A 354 42.93 29.61 8.33
CA THR A 354 41.94 28.53 8.48
C THR A 354 40.55 29.12 8.68
N ARG A 355 39.55 28.54 8.00
CA ARG A 355 38.15 28.92 8.15
C ARG A 355 37.55 28.21 9.38
N PRO A 356 36.66 28.85 10.14
CA PRO A 356 35.91 28.12 11.17
C PRO A 356 34.99 27.11 10.48
N GLY A 357 34.89 25.89 11.02
CA GLY A 357 33.95 24.90 10.51
C GLY A 357 32.51 25.18 10.93
N ILE A 358 31.59 24.52 10.23
CA ILE A 358 30.14 24.65 10.40
C ILE A 358 29.65 23.45 11.20
N SER A 359 28.76 23.71 12.17
CA SER A 359 28.09 22.64 12.91
C SER A 359 26.62 22.56 12.53
N PHE A 360 26.17 21.43 12.02
CA PHE A 360 24.80 21.25 11.54
C PHE A 360 24.25 19.86 11.85
N ILE A 361 22.92 19.77 11.88
CA ILE A 361 22.17 18.52 12.00
C ILE A 361 21.59 18.21 10.63
N LEU A 362 21.93 17.04 10.09
CA LEU A 362 21.32 16.51 8.89
C LEU A 362 20.19 15.56 9.29
N VAL A 363 18.99 15.81 8.77
CA VAL A 363 17.82 14.96 8.91
C VAL A 363 17.50 14.35 7.55
N LEU A 364 17.55 13.02 7.48
CA LEU A 364 17.23 12.23 6.30
C LEU A 364 15.85 11.60 6.46
N LYS A 365 15.01 11.74 5.44
CA LYS A 365 13.72 11.05 5.29
C LYS A 365 13.79 10.14 4.07
N MET A 366 13.70 8.84 4.30
CA MET A 366 13.92 7.82 3.28
C MET A 366 12.64 7.05 2.99
N TYR A 367 12.39 6.82 1.71
CA TYR A 367 11.35 5.94 1.23
C TYR A 367 12.00 4.71 0.61
N ILE A 368 12.00 3.60 1.36
CA ILE A 368 12.64 2.34 0.95
C ILE A 368 11.56 1.44 0.37
N ALA A 369 11.82 0.81 -0.78
CA ALA A 369 10.85 -0.11 -1.36
C ALA A 369 10.66 -1.34 -0.47
N GLY A 370 9.41 -1.77 -0.30
CA GLY A 370 9.04 -2.89 0.57
C GLY A 370 8.74 -2.50 2.03
N LEU A 371 9.05 -1.28 2.45
CA LEU A 371 8.62 -0.74 3.74
C LEU A 371 7.40 0.18 3.54
N PRO A 372 6.34 0.05 4.38
CA PRO A 372 5.10 0.81 4.18
C PRO A 372 5.20 2.29 4.60
N SER A 373 6.21 2.66 5.39
CA SER A 373 6.37 4.01 5.93
C SER A 373 7.72 4.60 5.53
N ALA A 374 7.78 5.94 5.51
CA ALA A 374 9.06 6.64 5.50
C ALA A 374 9.81 6.40 6.81
N HIS A 375 11.14 6.31 6.72
CA HIS A 375 12.02 6.19 7.86
C HIS A 375 12.91 7.42 7.97
N GLY A 376 13.09 7.91 9.20
CA GLY A 376 13.94 9.05 9.50
C GLY A 376 15.28 8.61 10.09
N ALA A 377 16.36 9.27 9.70
CA ALA A 377 17.66 9.20 10.38
C ALA A 377 18.18 10.62 10.58
N SER A 378 18.86 10.88 11.69
CA SER A 378 19.48 12.18 11.94
C SER A 378 20.89 12.00 12.43
N THR A 379 21.79 12.86 11.98
CA THR A 379 23.19 12.85 12.39
C THR A 379 23.71 14.27 12.49
N GLN A 380 24.57 14.52 13.48
CA GLN A 380 25.14 15.82 13.77
C GLN A 380 26.59 15.84 13.30
N VAL A 381 26.94 16.87 12.54
CA VAL A 381 28.30 17.14 12.11
C VAL A 381 28.81 18.35 12.85
N THR A 382 29.97 18.22 13.45
CA THR A 382 30.73 19.32 14.05
C THR A 382 31.92 19.64 13.16
N ASP A 383 32.19 20.92 12.93
CA ASP A 383 33.39 21.40 12.24
C ASP A 383 33.50 21.02 10.73
N ALA A 384 32.38 21.03 10.01
CA ALA A 384 32.38 20.82 8.57
C ALA A 384 32.99 22.00 7.81
N SER A 385 33.86 21.74 6.83
CA SER A 385 34.35 22.78 5.92
C SER A 385 33.23 23.29 5.01
N CYS A 386 33.17 24.61 4.78
CA CYS A 386 32.22 25.15 3.80
C CYS A 386 32.61 24.70 2.36
N PRO A 387 31.66 24.16 1.58
CA PRO A 387 31.91 23.60 0.23
C PRO A 387 32.24 24.67 -0.82
N ILE A 388 31.99 25.94 -0.52
CA ILE A 388 32.30 27.07 -1.38
C ILE A 388 33.26 28.04 -0.69
N GLN A 389 33.90 28.88 -1.48
CA GLN A 389 34.78 29.94 -1.00
C GLN A 389 34.33 31.26 -1.61
N LEU A 390 34.05 32.23 -0.74
CA LEU A 390 33.73 33.57 -1.17
C LEU A 390 34.99 34.31 -1.68
N SER A 391 34.80 35.22 -2.63
CA SER A 391 35.89 36.08 -3.13
C SER A 391 36.39 37.01 -2.01
N MET A 392 37.64 37.48 -2.09
CA MET A 392 38.19 38.39 -1.05
C MET A 392 37.40 39.70 -0.91
N ASN A 393 36.71 40.11 -1.99
CA ASN A 393 35.94 41.36 -2.05
C ASN A 393 34.47 41.21 -1.63
N SER A 394 34.04 40.02 -1.23
CA SER A 394 32.66 39.72 -0.77
C SER A 394 32.37 40.24 0.65
N ALA A 395 32.95 41.41 0.96
CA ALA A 395 33.23 41.92 2.29
C ALA A 395 32.09 42.70 2.93
#